data_AF-A0A7Z8L7Q3-F1
#
_entry.id   AF-A0A7Z8L7Q3-F1
#
_cell.length_a   1.000
_cell.length_b   1.000
_cell.length_c   1.000
_cell.angle_alpha   90.00
_cell.angle_beta   90.00
_cell.angle_gamma   90.00
#
_symmetry.space_group_name_H-M   'P 1'
#
loop_
_entity.id
_entity.type
_entity.pdbx_description
1 polymer ?
#
loop_
_entity_poly.entity_id
_entity_poly.type
_entity_poly.pdbx_seq_one_letter_code
_entity_poly.pdbx_strand_id
1 'polypeptide(L)'
;IEAIRPMRDGVIADFDVAEEMIKHFIRKVHRNTVFSRPKVIVCVPYGATPVEKRAIRQSVLSAGARRAGLISEPIAAAIGAGMPITDPTGSMVVDIGGGTTEVAVLSLGDIVYARSVRVGGDRMDEAIVSFLRRNQNLLIGESTAEKIKCAIGTARMPDDGRGKSMLVRGRDLLNGVPKEAEITQAQVAEALAETVTTICEAVMIALETTPPDLAADIVDRGVMLTGGSALLGELDLALREQTGLSISVADEALNCVAIGTGKALEYEKQLRHAIDYES
;
A
#
# COMPACT_ATOMS: atom_id res chain seq x y z
N ILE A 1 9.02 -26.21 -7.19
CA ILE A 1 7.81 -25.48 -6.76
C ILE A 1 8.13 -24.02 -6.91
N GLU A 2 7.38 -23.30 -7.74
CA GLU A 2 7.53 -21.87 -7.96
C GLU A 2 6.31 -21.19 -7.34
N ALA A 3 6.55 -20.17 -6.51
CA ALA A 3 5.47 -19.38 -5.91
C ALA A 3 5.21 -18.17 -6.82
N ILE A 4 3.97 -18.01 -7.27
CA ILE A 4 3.56 -16.92 -8.17
C ILE A 4 2.79 -15.88 -7.36
N ARG A 5 3.18 -14.60 -7.46
CA ARG A 5 2.42 -13.43 -6.99
C ARG A 5 1.69 -12.83 -8.20
N PRO A 6 0.41 -13.12 -8.43
CA PRO A 6 -0.29 -12.69 -9.65
C PRO A 6 -0.63 -11.19 -9.67
N MET A 7 -0.56 -10.54 -8.51
CA MET A 7 -0.69 -9.09 -8.35
C MET A 7 0.69 -8.52 -7.99
N ARG A 8 1.18 -7.56 -8.78
CA ARG A 8 2.47 -6.88 -8.54
C ARG A 8 2.39 -5.44 -9.02
N ASP A 9 3.03 -4.50 -8.32
CA ASP A 9 3.03 -3.06 -8.67
C ASP A 9 1.63 -2.47 -8.92
N GLY A 10 0.62 -2.95 -8.18
CA GLY A 10 -0.78 -2.52 -8.33
C GLY A 10 -1.47 -3.02 -9.60
N VAL A 11 -0.83 -3.91 -10.38
CA VAL A 11 -1.36 -4.46 -11.63
C VAL A 11 -1.54 -5.98 -11.55
N ILE A 12 -2.43 -6.52 -12.39
CA ILE A 12 -2.54 -7.96 -12.58
C ILE A 12 -1.43 -8.39 -13.55
N ALA A 13 -0.43 -9.10 -13.04
CA ALA A 13 0.68 -9.62 -13.83
C ALA A 13 0.31 -10.93 -14.55
N ASP A 14 -0.56 -11.74 -13.95
CA ASP A 14 -1.06 -12.99 -14.51
C ASP A 14 -2.58 -13.09 -14.25
N PHE A 15 -3.38 -12.95 -15.30
CA PHE A 15 -4.84 -12.91 -15.21
C PHE A 15 -5.44 -14.26 -14.81
N ASP A 16 -4.92 -15.37 -15.34
CA ASP A 16 -5.45 -16.70 -15.09
C ASP A 16 -5.20 -17.09 -13.63
N VAL A 17 -3.98 -16.82 -13.13
CA VAL A 17 -3.61 -17.08 -11.73
C VAL A 17 -4.35 -16.13 -10.78
N ALA A 18 -4.51 -14.84 -11.13
CA ALA A 18 -5.29 -13.89 -10.34
C ALA A 18 -6.76 -14.30 -10.23
N GLU A 19 -7.38 -14.77 -11.32
CA GLU A 19 -8.76 -15.24 -11.32
C GLU A 19 -8.94 -16.45 -10.40
N GLU A 20 -8.07 -17.46 -10.49
CA GLU A 20 -8.14 -18.63 -9.61
C GLU A 20 -7.88 -18.26 -8.14
N MET A 21 -6.99 -17.30 -7.87
CA MET A 21 -6.78 -16.75 -6.53
C MET A 21 -8.05 -16.08 -5.98
N ILE A 22 -8.71 -15.23 -6.76
CA ILE A 22 -9.96 -14.55 -6.38
C ILE A 22 -11.06 -15.59 -6.11
N LYS A 23 -11.24 -16.56 -7.01
CA LYS A 23 -12.20 -17.66 -6.84
C LYS A 23 -11.94 -18.46 -5.56
N HIS A 24 -10.67 -18.77 -5.28
CA HIS A 24 -10.28 -19.49 -4.08
C HIS A 24 -10.70 -18.73 -2.81
N PHE A 25 -10.35 -17.45 -2.70
CA PHE A 25 -10.67 -16.67 -1.50
C PHE A 25 -12.17 -16.46 -1.31
N ILE A 26 -12.94 -16.21 -2.38
CA ILE A 26 -14.40 -16.10 -2.31
C ILE A 26 -15.01 -17.42 -1.81
N ARG A 27 -14.61 -18.57 -2.37
CA ARG A 27 -15.11 -19.90 -1.95
C ARG A 27 -14.70 -20.27 -0.53
N LYS A 28 -13.56 -19.78 -0.05
CA LYS A 28 -13.08 -20.03 1.31
C LYS A 28 -13.98 -19.41 2.37
N VAL A 29 -14.49 -18.20 2.12
CA VAL A 29 -15.34 -17.46 3.07
C VAL A 29 -16.83 -17.68 2.81
N HIS A 30 -17.21 -18.07 1.59
CA HIS A 30 -18.59 -18.29 1.19
C HIS A 30 -18.88 -19.79 1.04
N ARG A 31 -19.75 -20.34 1.89
CA ARG A 31 -20.25 -21.71 1.69
C ARG A 31 -21.09 -21.73 0.41
N ASN A 32 -20.58 -22.40 -0.63
CA ASN A 32 -21.26 -22.63 -1.90
C ASN A 32 -22.57 -23.40 -1.69
N THR A 33 -23.62 -22.70 -1.29
CA THR A 33 -24.99 -23.18 -1.40
C THR A 33 -25.48 -22.78 -2.79
N VAL A 34 -26.14 -23.71 -3.48
CA VAL A 34 -26.58 -23.56 -4.88
C VAL A 34 -27.45 -22.31 -5.11
N PHE A 35 -28.00 -21.72 -4.05
CA PHE A 35 -28.91 -20.58 -4.09
C PHE A 35 -28.31 -19.23 -3.69
N SER A 36 -27.06 -19.17 -3.24
CA SER A 36 -26.45 -17.90 -2.84
C SER A 36 -25.59 -17.32 -3.96
N ARG A 37 -25.99 -16.15 -4.47
CA ARG A 37 -25.21 -15.36 -5.43
C ARG A 37 -24.88 -14.02 -4.78
N PRO A 38 -23.73 -13.90 -4.11
CA PRO A 38 -23.42 -12.74 -3.29
C PRO A 38 -23.19 -11.49 -4.15
N LYS A 39 -23.35 -10.34 -3.51
CA LYS A 39 -22.84 -9.07 -4.03
C LYS A 39 -21.42 -8.90 -3.51
N VAL A 40 -20.49 -8.53 -4.39
CA VAL A 40 -19.09 -8.36 -4.04
C VAL A 40 -18.67 -6.94 -4.44
N ILE A 41 -17.95 -6.27 -3.55
CA ILE A 41 -17.23 -5.03 -3.86
C ILE A 41 -15.74 -5.35 -3.79
N VAL A 42 -14.98 -4.90 -4.78
CA VAL A 42 -13.54 -5.07 -4.84
C VAL A 42 -12.88 -3.70 -4.87
N CYS A 43 -11.89 -3.53 -4.01
CA CYS A 43 -11.01 -2.37 -4.05
C CYS A 43 -10.04 -2.48 -5.24
N VAL A 44 -9.88 -1.41 -5.99
CA VAL A 44 -8.93 -1.32 -7.10
C VAL A 44 -8.04 -0.09 -6.96
N PRO A 45 -6.75 -0.17 -7.32
CA PRO A 45 -5.86 0.98 -7.34
C PRO A 45 -6.44 2.10 -8.21
N TYR A 46 -6.20 3.35 -7.83
CA TYR A 46 -6.71 4.48 -8.60
C TYR A 46 -6.19 4.46 -10.05
N GLY A 47 -4.91 4.10 -10.21
CA GLY A 47 -4.24 3.97 -11.51
C GLY A 47 -4.67 2.76 -12.36
N ALA A 48 -5.59 1.91 -11.90
CA ALA A 48 -6.00 0.72 -12.64
C ALA A 48 -6.66 1.10 -13.98
N THR A 49 -6.17 0.51 -15.06
CA THR A 49 -6.66 0.72 -16.42
C THR A 49 -8.08 0.16 -16.59
N PRO A 50 -8.86 0.63 -17.58
CA PRO A 50 -10.17 0.06 -17.88
C PRO A 50 -10.13 -1.46 -18.17
N VAL A 51 -9.04 -1.95 -18.75
CA VAL A 51 -8.83 -3.38 -19.03
C VAL A 51 -8.69 -4.18 -17.73
N GLU A 52 -7.87 -3.70 -16.79
CA GLU A 52 -7.69 -4.34 -15.47
C GLU A 52 -8.98 -4.32 -14.65
N LYS A 53 -9.67 -3.16 -14.59
CA LYS A 53 -10.97 -3.05 -13.91
C LYS A 53 -11.99 -4.05 -14.47
N ARG A 54 -12.07 -4.18 -15.80
CA ARG A 54 -12.95 -5.16 -16.46
C ARG A 54 -12.55 -6.60 -16.11
N ALA A 55 -11.26 -6.92 -16.13
CA ALA A 55 -10.77 -8.25 -15.80
C ALA A 55 -11.09 -8.64 -14.36
N ILE A 56 -10.82 -7.75 -13.38
CA ILE A 56 -11.18 -7.96 -11.97
C ILE A 56 -12.67 -8.24 -11.83
N ARG A 57 -13.51 -7.41 -12.49
CA ARG A 57 -14.96 -7.57 -12.47
C ARG A 57 -15.39 -8.93 -13.04
N GLN A 58 -14.81 -9.35 -14.16
CA GLN A 58 -15.10 -10.66 -14.77
C GLN A 58 -14.68 -11.80 -13.84
N SER A 59 -13.49 -11.76 -13.23
CA SER A 59 -13.03 -12.79 -12.29
C SER A 59 -13.98 -12.95 -11.09
N VAL A 60 -14.49 -11.84 -10.55
CA VAL A 60 -15.45 -11.85 -9.44
C VAL A 60 -16.80 -12.44 -9.87
N LEU A 61 -17.29 -12.10 -11.07
CA LEU A 61 -18.53 -12.66 -11.61
C LEU A 61 -18.40 -14.16 -11.91
N SER A 62 -17.28 -14.58 -12.53
CA SER A 62 -16.93 -15.98 -12.78
C SER A 62 -16.75 -16.78 -11.49
N ALA A 63 -16.40 -16.13 -10.39
CA ALA A 63 -16.35 -16.74 -9.06
C ALA A 63 -17.74 -16.99 -8.44
N GLY A 64 -18.83 -16.56 -9.08
CA GLY A 64 -20.21 -16.83 -8.65
C GLY A 64 -20.94 -15.60 -8.08
N ALA A 65 -20.33 -14.42 -8.10
CA ALA A 65 -21.00 -13.19 -7.68
C ALA A 65 -22.19 -12.84 -8.58
N ARG A 66 -23.26 -12.28 -7.99
CA ARG A 66 -24.39 -11.70 -8.74
C ARG A 66 -24.05 -10.34 -9.33
N ARG A 67 -23.27 -9.56 -8.60
CA ARG A 67 -22.80 -8.22 -8.96
C ARG A 67 -21.40 -8.02 -8.41
N ALA A 68 -20.58 -7.31 -9.17
CA ALA A 68 -19.22 -6.95 -8.82
C ALA A 68 -19.07 -5.42 -8.95
N GLY A 69 -19.04 -4.74 -7.80
CA GLY A 69 -18.76 -3.31 -7.71
C GLY A 69 -17.28 -3.06 -7.51
N LEU A 70 -16.75 -1.96 -8.03
CA LEU A 70 -15.38 -1.54 -7.80
C LEU A 70 -15.36 -0.25 -6.98
N ILE A 71 -14.50 -0.18 -5.99
CA ILE A 71 -14.24 1.04 -5.21
C ILE A 71 -12.78 1.43 -5.36
N SER A 72 -12.51 2.74 -5.44
CA SER A 72 -11.15 3.26 -5.52
C SER A 72 -10.41 3.06 -4.19
N GLU A 73 -9.18 2.58 -4.26
CA GLU A 73 -8.27 2.38 -3.11
C GLU A 73 -8.15 3.57 -2.17
N PRO A 74 -7.85 4.80 -2.63
CA PRO A 74 -7.80 5.96 -1.74
C PRO A 74 -9.12 6.24 -1.01
N ILE A 75 -10.27 6.01 -1.64
CA ILE A 75 -11.57 6.20 -0.99
C ILE A 75 -11.76 5.13 0.09
N ALA A 76 -11.49 3.86 -0.23
CA ALA A 76 -11.59 2.76 0.73
C ALA A 76 -10.62 2.96 1.90
N ALA A 77 -9.37 3.34 1.64
CA ALA A 77 -8.37 3.63 2.66
C ALA A 77 -8.84 4.74 3.61
N ALA A 78 -9.36 5.86 3.08
CA ALA A 78 -9.81 6.97 3.90
C ALA A 78 -11.06 6.65 4.74
N ILE A 79 -12.02 5.90 4.20
CA ILE A 79 -13.19 5.39 4.96
C ILE A 79 -12.73 4.44 6.07
N GLY A 80 -11.75 3.58 5.76
CA GLY A 80 -11.11 2.67 6.70
C GLY A 80 -10.44 3.39 7.87
N ALA A 81 -9.69 4.45 7.55
CA ALA A 81 -9.00 5.30 8.53
C ALA A 81 -9.95 6.24 9.31
N GLY A 82 -11.25 6.24 9.01
CA GLY A 82 -12.23 7.08 9.72
C GLY A 82 -12.15 8.57 9.38
N MET A 83 -11.60 8.91 8.21
CA MET A 83 -11.46 10.30 7.78
C MET A 83 -12.81 10.92 7.40
N PRO A 84 -13.03 12.23 7.66
CA PRO A 84 -14.29 12.93 7.35
C PRO A 84 -14.37 13.33 5.87
N ILE A 85 -14.33 12.36 4.96
CA ILE A 85 -14.18 12.62 3.52
C ILE A 85 -15.43 13.22 2.86
N THR A 86 -16.58 13.19 3.52
CA THR A 86 -17.85 13.77 3.02
C THR A 86 -17.99 15.25 3.32
N ASP A 87 -17.13 15.79 4.17
CA ASP A 87 -17.15 17.21 4.52
C ASP A 87 -16.60 18.04 3.36
N PRO A 88 -17.00 19.33 3.23
CA PRO A 88 -16.46 20.26 2.24
C PRO A 88 -15.04 20.74 2.60
N THR A 89 -14.19 19.85 3.09
CA THR A 89 -12.81 20.14 3.51
C THR A 89 -11.83 19.16 2.90
N GLY A 90 -10.64 19.64 2.55
CA GLY A 90 -9.55 18.81 2.03
C GLY A 90 -9.08 17.77 3.05
N SER A 91 -9.02 16.51 2.62
CA SER A 91 -8.48 15.40 3.40
C SER A 91 -7.45 14.65 2.56
N MET A 92 -6.19 14.59 3.01
CA MET A 92 -5.13 13.85 2.31
C MET A 92 -4.90 12.48 2.95
N VAL A 93 -4.96 11.43 2.13
CA VAL A 93 -4.61 10.05 2.49
C VAL A 93 -3.44 9.58 1.63
N VAL A 94 -2.52 8.85 2.26
CA VAL A 94 -1.38 8.20 1.61
C VAL A 94 -1.42 6.73 1.99
N ASP A 95 -1.80 5.86 1.06
CA ASP A 95 -1.79 4.41 1.24
C ASP A 95 -0.51 3.81 0.69
N ILE A 96 0.32 3.23 1.57
CA ILE A 96 1.63 2.67 1.22
C ILE A 96 1.54 1.15 1.30
N GLY A 97 1.21 0.54 0.16
CA GLY A 97 1.06 -0.90 0.01
C GLY A 97 2.40 -1.64 -0.21
N GLY A 98 2.30 -2.83 -0.80
CA GLY A 98 3.45 -3.62 -1.23
C GLY A 98 4.08 -3.06 -2.51
N GLY A 99 3.32 -3.01 -3.59
CA GLY A 99 3.85 -2.59 -4.90
C GLY A 99 3.68 -1.10 -5.23
N THR A 100 2.79 -0.41 -4.53
CA THR A 100 2.38 0.96 -4.87
C THR A 100 2.19 1.81 -3.62
N THR A 101 2.30 3.13 -3.83
CA THR A 101 1.84 4.15 -2.92
C THR A 101 0.79 4.99 -3.63
N GLU A 102 -0.40 5.06 -3.07
CA GLU A 102 -1.51 5.88 -3.57
C GLU A 102 -1.62 7.14 -2.71
N VAL A 103 -1.44 8.30 -3.32
CA VAL A 103 -1.65 9.60 -2.67
C VAL A 103 -2.93 10.21 -3.21
N ALA A 104 -3.85 10.60 -2.35
CA ALA A 104 -5.10 11.23 -2.76
C ALA A 104 -5.54 12.35 -1.83
N VAL A 105 -6.21 13.34 -2.43
CA VAL A 105 -6.92 14.41 -1.76
C VAL A 105 -8.41 14.24 -2.04
N LEU A 106 -9.19 14.19 -0.96
CA LEU A 106 -10.62 13.92 -0.96
C LEU A 106 -11.38 15.13 -0.39
N SER A 107 -12.57 15.38 -0.94
CA SER A 107 -13.54 16.36 -0.42
C SER A 107 -14.92 16.01 -0.95
N LEU A 108 -15.98 16.27 -0.18
CA LEU A 108 -17.37 16.01 -0.58
C LEU A 108 -17.64 14.56 -1.05
N GLY A 109 -16.85 13.60 -0.55
CA GLY A 109 -16.95 12.18 -0.87
C GLY A 109 -16.36 11.80 -2.22
N ASP A 110 -15.69 12.72 -2.92
CA ASP A 110 -15.06 12.51 -4.22
C ASP A 110 -13.54 12.72 -4.16
N ILE A 111 -12.84 12.19 -5.16
CA ILE A 111 -11.41 12.38 -5.38
C ILE A 111 -11.19 13.70 -6.12
N VAL A 112 -10.52 14.64 -5.47
CA VAL A 112 -10.10 15.91 -6.10
C VAL A 112 -8.76 15.73 -6.81
N TYR A 113 -7.85 15.00 -6.17
CA TYR A 113 -6.56 14.62 -6.73
C TYR A 113 -6.27 13.18 -6.32
N ALA A 114 -5.71 12.39 -7.22
CA ALA A 114 -5.08 11.13 -6.85
C ALA A 114 -3.95 10.78 -7.81
N ARG A 115 -2.92 10.12 -7.27
CA ARG A 115 -1.77 9.64 -8.00
C ARG A 115 -1.26 8.35 -7.38
N SER A 116 -0.95 7.39 -8.25
CA SER A 116 -0.26 6.16 -7.91
C SER A 116 1.21 6.26 -8.30
N VAL A 117 2.11 5.86 -7.41
CA VAL A 117 3.53 5.67 -7.70
C VAL A 117 3.91 4.22 -7.41
N ARG A 118 4.74 3.62 -8.28
CA ARG A 118 5.18 2.21 -8.18
C ARG A 118 6.35 2.03 -7.21
N VAL A 119 6.15 2.53 -5.99
CA VAL A 119 7.04 2.39 -4.86
C VAL A 119 6.23 1.99 -3.64
N GLY A 120 6.77 1.08 -2.84
CA GLY A 120 6.09 0.52 -1.66
C GLY A 120 7.00 -0.49 -0.96
N GLY A 121 6.40 -1.37 -0.17
CA GLY A 121 7.12 -2.40 0.59
C GLY A 121 8.01 -3.33 -0.25
N ASP A 122 7.62 -3.66 -1.48
CA ASP A 122 8.41 -4.53 -2.38
C ASP A 122 9.72 -3.83 -2.79
N ARG A 123 9.67 -2.52 -3.07
CA ARG A 123 10.87 -1.71 -3.39
C ARG A 123 11.80 -1.55 -2.19
N MET A 124 11.23 -1.44 -1.00
CA MET A 124 12.01 -1.42 0.24
C MET A 124 12.78 -2.74 0.44
N ASP A 125 12.16 -3.88 0.15
CA ASP A 125 12.81 -5.18 0.22
C ASP A 125 13.93 -5.31 -0.83
N GLU A 126 13.65 -4.92 -2.08
CA GLU A 126 14.64 -4.88 -3.17
C GLU A 126 15.86 -4.00 -2.79
N ALA A 127 15.63 -2.86 -2.13
CA ALA A 127 16.67 -1.95 -1.69
C ALA A 127 17.56 -2.58 -0.60
N ILE A 128 16.96 -3.27 0.39
CA ILE A 128 17.70 -4.00 1.43
C ILE A 128 18.54 -5.14 0.83
N VAL A 129 17.98 -5.92 -0.10
CA VAL A 129 18.73 -6.98 -0.83
C VAL A 129 19.92 -6.36 -1.56
N SER A 130 19.69 -5.27 -2.27
CA SER A 130 20.72 -4.58 -3.06
C SER A 130 21.81 -3.96 -2.18
N PHE A 131 21.45 -3.45 -1.00
CA PHE A 131 22.39 -2.91 -0.03
C PHE A 131 23.34 -4.00 0.50
N LEU A 132 22.79 -5.12 1.00
CA LEU A 132 23.60 -6.23 1.52
C LEU A 132 24.49 -6.87 0.45
N ARG A 133 23.97 -6.97 -0.78
CA ARG A 133 24.72 -7.45 -1.94
C ARG A 133 25.95 -6.58 -2.21
N ARG A 134 25.80 -5.26 -2.24
CA ARG A 134 26.88 -4.31 -2.57
C ARG A 134 27.87 -4.10 -1.41
N ASN A 135 27.36 -3.96 -0.19
CA ASN A 135 28.15 -3.49 0.94
C ASN A 135 28.74 -4.65 1.78
N GLN A 136 28.14 -5.84 1.72
CA GLN A 136 28.56 -6.99 2.54
C GLN A 136 28.86 -8.26 1.74
N ASN A 137 28.74 -8.20 0.40
CA ASN A 137 28.84 -9.34 -0.52
C ASN A 137 27.90 -10.50 -0.11
N LEU A 138 26.74 -10.18 0.46
CA LEU A 138 25.79 -11.15 0.98
C LEU A 138 24.51 -11.15 0.13
N LEU A 139 24.20 -12.29 -0.47
CA LEU A 139 22.94 -12.49 -1.18
C LEU A 139 21.89 -13.07 -0.23
N ILE A 140 20.75 -12.38 -0.11
CA ILE A 140 19.58 -12.82 0.65
C ILE A 140 18.35 -12.87 -0.25
N GLY A 141 17.33 -13.62 0.16
CA GLY A 141 16.02 -13.64 -0.50
C GLY A 141 15.08 -12.56 0.02
N GLU A 142 14.01 -12.30 -0.74
CA GLU A 142 12.96 -11.32 -0.44
C GLU A 142 12.34 -11.52 0.95
N SER A 143 12.00 -12.75 1.33
CA SER A 143 11.45 -13.05 2.67
C SER A 143 12.40 -12.72 3.81
N THR A 144 13.71 -12.71 3.56
CA THR A 144 14.70 -12.32 4.56
C THR A 144 14.81 -10.80 4.62
N ALA A 145 14.73 -10.12 3.48
CA ALA A 145 14.68 -8.65 3.42
C ALA A 145 13.44 -8.10 4.12
N GLU A 146 12.27 -8.69 3.89
CA GLU A 146 11.03 -8.32 4.57
C GLU A 146 11.14 -8.48 6.09
N LYS A 147 11.75 -9.57 6.56
CA LYS A 147 12.01 -9.77 8.00
C LYS A 147 12.92 -8.67 8.58
N ILE A 148 13.94 -8.25 7.84
CA ILE A 148 14.82 -7.14 8.26
C ILE A 148 14.01 -5.84 8.32
N LYS A 149 13.24 -5.54 7.26
CA LYS A 149 12.37 -4.36 7.16
C LYS A 149 11.39 -4.28 8.33
N CYS A 150 10.70 -5.37 8.65
CA CYS A 150 9.74 -5.41 9.76
C CYS A 150 10.39 -5.39 11.15
N ALA A 151 11.60 -5.95 11.31
CA ALA A 151 12.24 -6.05 12.62
C ALA A 151 12.99 -4.79 13.04
N ILE A 152 13.75 -4.20 12.11
CA ILE A 152 14.64 -3.06 12.37
C ILE A 152 14.60 -2.00 11.27
N GLY A 153 13.64 -2.05 10.34
CA GLY A 153 13.49 -1.03 9.31
C GLY A 153 13.06 0.31 9.89
N THR A 154 13.66 1.38 9.38
CA THR A 154 13.35 2.76 9.76
C THR A 154 13.53 3.67 8.56
N ALA A 155 12.77 4.76 8.52
CA ALA A 155 12.84 5.78 7.48
C ALA A 155 13.85 6.89 7.79
N ARG A 156 14.38 6.95 9.02
CA ARG A 156 15.34 7.96 9.48
C ARG A 156 16.59 7.34 10.07
N MET A 157 17.69 8.07 9.97
CA MET A 157 18.93 7.67 10.62
C MET A 157 18.75 7.71 12.15
N PRO A 158 19.09 6.64 12.89
CA PRO A 158 19.01 6.65 14.35
C PRO A 158 19.91 7.74 14.96
N ASP A 159 19.44 8.37 16.04
CA ASP A 159 20.16 9.48 16.71
C ASP A 159 21.55 9.07 17.24
N ASP A 160 21.72 7.81 17.65
CA ASP A 160 23.00 7.25 18.11
C ASP A 160 23.93 6.83 16.95
N GLY A 161 23.49 7.00 15.70
CA GLY A 161 24.21 6.64 14.48
C GLY A 161 24.27 5.14 14.18
N ARG A 162 23.63 4.27 14.98
CA ARG A 162 23.67 2.82 14.78
C ARG A 162 22.28 2.18 14.85
N GLY A 163 21.52 2.49 15.89
CA GLY A 163 20.24 1.87 16.23
C GLY A 163 20.35 0.37 16.55
N LYS A 164 19.22 -0.34 16.42
CA LYS A 164 19.16 -1.80 16.64
C LYS A 164 19.98 -2.56 15.59
N SER A 165 20.29 -3.82 15.86
CA SER A 165 20.90 -4.70 14.86
C SER A 165 20.33 -6.11 14.93
N MET A 166 20.55 -6.88 13.86
CA MET A 166 20.21 -8.29 13.81
C MET A 166 21.21 -9.07 12.95
N LEU A 167 21.33 -10.37 13.23
CA LEU A 167 22.10 -11.30 12.40
C LEU A 167 21.26 -11.79 11.24
N VAL A 168 21.85 -11.79 10.05
CA VAL A 168 21.23 -12.22 8.81
C VAL A 168 22.08 -13.30 8.16
N ARG A 169 21.43 -14.38 7.75
CA ARG A 169 22.03 -15.48 6.99
C ARG A 169 21.74 -15.30 5.51
N GLY A 170 22.78 -15.46 4.70
CA GLY A 170 22.68 -15.43 3.25
C GLY A 170 23.78 -16.26 2.60
N ARG A 171 23.92 -16.12 1.28
CA ARG A 171 24.99 -16.74 0.50
C ARG A 171 26.08 -15.70 0.26
N ASP A 172 27.31 -16.03 0.63
CA ASP A 172 28.48 -15.24 0.28
C ASP A 172 28.67 -15.25 -1.25
N LEU A 173 28.74 -14.07 -1.86
CA LEU A 173 28.91 -13.93 -3.30
C LEU A 173 30.35 -14.19 -3.76
N LEU A 174 31.33 -14.13 -2.86
CA LEU A 174 32.73 -14.42 -3.19
C LEU A 174 33.00 -15.92 -3.24
N ASN A 175 32.57 -16.63 -2.19
CA ASN A 175 32.89 -18.05 -2.01
C ASN A 175 31.71 -18.98 -2.31
N GLY A 176 30.50 -18.45 -2.48
CA GLY A 176 29.30 -19.20 -2.79
C GLY A 176 28.70 -19.98 -1.62
N VAL A 177 29.25 -19.87 -0.41
CA VAL A 177 28.86 -20.63 0.80
C VAL A 177 27.93 -19.83 1.73
N PRO A 178 27.20 -20.48 2.64
CA PRO A 178 26.43 -19.78 3.66
C PRO A 178 27.31 -18.89 4.54
N LYS A 179 26.87 -17.65 4.77
CA LYS A 179 27.55 -16.65 5.61
C LYS A 179 26.53 -15.93 6.48
N GLU A 180 26.96 -15.59 7.70
CA GLU A 180 26.25 -14.68 8.60
C GLU A 180 26.89 -13.29 8.56
N ALA A 181 26.06 -12.26 8.63
CA ALA A 181 26.50 -10.89 8.82
C ALA A 181 25.53 -10.13 9.74
N GLU A 182 26.05 -9.16 10.47
CA GLU A 182 25.24 -8.20 11.23
C GLU A 182 24.77 -7.09 10.28
N ILE A 183 23.49 -6.74 10.35
CA ILE A 183 22.93 -5.52 9.75
C ILE A 183 22.37 -4.63 10.85
N THR A 184 22.66 -3.34 10.77
CA THR A 184 22.18 -2.33 11.72
C THR A 184 21.01 -1.53 11.15
N GLN A 185 20.22 -0.92 12.03
CA GLN A 185 19.11 -0.05 11.68
C GLN A 185 19.58 1.16 10.87
N ALA A 186 20.76 1.72 11.18
CA ALA A 186 21.38 2.76 10.36
C ALA A 186 21.65 2.33 8.91
N GLN A 187 22.14 1.10 8.71
CA GLN A 187 22.36 0.54 7.37
C GLN A 187 21.05 0.30 6.61
N VAL A 188 19.98 -0.12 7.32
CA VAL A 188 18.66 -0.24 6.72
C VAL A 188 18.10 1.14 6.35
N ALA A 189 18.26 2.15 7.21
CA ALA A 189 17.86 3.52 6.90
C ALA A 189 18.55 4.05 5.63
N GLU A 190 19.86 3.82 5.50
CA GLU A 190 20.62 4.16 4.30
C GLU A 190 20.10 3.43 3.05
N ALA A 191 19.81 2.13 3.18
CA ALA A 191 19.26 1.34 2.09
C ALA A 191 17.88 1.86 1.62
N LEU A 192 17.04 2.32 2.55
CA LEU A 192 15.67 2.74 2.28
C LEU A 192 15.54 4.22 1.86
N ALA A 193 16.59 5.02 1.99
CA ALA A 193 16.55 6.47 1.80
C ALA A 193 15.89 6.90 0.46
N GLU A 194 16.29 6.30 -0.67
CA GLU A 194 15.73 6.62 -2.00
C GLU A 194 14.23 6.31 -2.10
N THR A 195 13.80 5.19 -1.50
CA THR A 195 12.38 4.79 -1.49
C THR A 195 11.56 5.75 -0.65
N VAL A 196 12.06 6.14 0.53
CA VAL A 196 11.40 7.11 1.41
C VAL A 196 11.31 8.48 0.73
N THR A 197 12.40 8.96 0.12
CA THR A 197 12.39 10.23 -0.64
C THR A 197 11.35 10.20 -1.76
N THR A 198 11.23 9.11 -2.51
CA THR A 198 10.22 8.98 -3.58
C THR A 198 8.80 9.10 -3.03
N ILE A 199 8.52 8.53 -1.86
CA ILE A 199 7.21 8.64 -1.19
C ILE A 199 6.97 10.10 -0.75
N CYS A 200 7.96 10.76 -0.15
CA CYS A 200 7.88 12.18 0.21
C CYS A 200 7.60 13.08 -1.00
N GLU A 201 8.30 12.87 -2.12
CA GLU A 201 8.07 13.59 -3.37
C GLU A 201 6.65 13.40 -3.90
N ALA A 202 6.09 12.19 -3.79
CA ALA A 202 4.70 11.94 -4.20
C ALA A 202 3.69 12.76 -3.36
N VAL A 203 3.94 12.88 -2.04
CA VAL A 203 3.14 13.71 -1.14
C VAL A 203 3.26 15.19 -1.47
N MET A 204 4.48 15.68 -1.69
CA MET A 204 4.73 17.09 -2.05
C MET A 204 4.06 17.46 -3.38
N ILE A 205 4.18 16.62 -4.41
CA ILE A 205 3.53 16.87 -5.72
C ILE A 205 2.01 16.89 -5.59
N ALA A 206 1.44 16.04 -4.73
CA ALA A 206 0.01 16.08 -4.46
C ALA A 206 -0.41 17.41 -3.82
N LEU A 207 0.33 17.89 -2.83
CA LEU A 207 0.08 19.19 -2.20
C LEU A 207 0.19 20.35 -3.20
N GLU A 208 1.23 20.37 -4.04
CA GLU A 208 1.46 21.40 -5.06
C GLU A 208 0.37 21.46 -6.14
N THR A 209 -0.23 20.31 -6.47
CA THR A 209 -1.29 20.21 -7.50
C THR A 209 -2.68 20.49 -6.93
N THR A 210 -2.82 20.45 -5.60
CA THR A 210 -4.13 20.59 -4.94
C THR A 210 -4.59 22.06 -4.99
N PRO A 211 -5.89 22.32 -5.25
CA PRO A 211 -6.43 23.68 -5.19
C PRO A 211 -6.10 24.39 -3.86
N PRO A 212 -5.78 25.70 -3.87
CA PRO A 212 -5.30 26.40 -2.67
C PRO A 212 -6.17 26.26 -1.43
N ASP A 213 -7.51 26.31 -1.61
CA ASP A 213 -8.45 26.19 -0.49
C ASP A 213 -8.36 24.82 0.21
N LEU A 214 -8.21 23.74 -0.55
CA LEU A 214 -8.07 22.39 -0.01
C LEU A 214 -6.65 22.11 0.50
N ALA A 215 -5.63 22.73 -0.12
CA ALA A 215 -4.26 22.65 0.35
C ALA A 215 -4.13 23.29 1.75
N ALA A 216 -4.82 24.40 2.01
CA ALA A 216 -4.89 25.01 3.34
C ALA A 216 -5.50 24.05 4.38
N ASP A 217 -6.60 23.37 4.03
CA ASP A 217 -7.20 22.36 4.91
C ASP A 217 -6.22 21.21 5.24
N ILE A 218 -5.40 20.79 4.27
CA ILE A 218 -4.39 19.74 4.48
C ILE A 218 -3.24 20.22 5.36
N VAL A 219 -2.81 21.48 5.24
CA VAL A 219 -1.80 22.05 6.13
C VAL A 219 -2.30 22.07 7.57
N ASP A 220 -3.57 22.41 7.79
CA ASP A 220 -4.17 22.49 9.11
C ASP A 220 -4.45 21.11 9.73
N ARG A 221 -4.94 20.15 8.93
CA ARG A 221 -5.37 18.82 9.41
C ARG A 221 -4.28 17.75 9.31
N GLY A 222 -3.33 17.94 8.41
CA GLY A 222 -2.27 17.00 8.10
C GLY A 222 -2.66 15.90 7.12
N VAL A 223 -1.82 14.87 7.08
CA VAL A 223 -1.88 13.71 6.19
C VAL A 223 -2.10 12.45 7.00
N MET A 224 -2.97 11.58 6.52
CA MET A 224 -3.20 10.25 7.08
C MET A 224 -2.44 9.18 6.29
N LEU A 225 -1.57 8.43 6.95
CA LEU A 225 -0.89 7.27 6.38
C LEU A 225 -1.69 5.99 6.64
N THR A 226 -1.82 5.18 5.60
CA THR A 226 -2.45 3.85 5.62
C THR A 226 -1.59 2.85 4.86
N GLY A 227 -1.96 1.57 4.88
CA GLY A 227 -1.21 0.51 4.22
C GLY A 227 -0.16 -0.13 5.12
N GLY A 228 0.30 -1.32 4.74
CA GLY A 228 1.25 -2.08 5.56
C GLY A 228 2.60 -1.41 5.73
N SER A 229 3.06 -0.68 4.72
CA SER A 229 4.35 0.00 4.75
C SER A 229 4.31 1.32 5.52
N ALA A 230 3.13 1.83 5.88
CA ALA A 230 3.01 2.95 6.82
C ALA A 230 3.53 2.60 8.23
N LEU A 231 3.68 1.30 8.54
CA LEU A 231 4.23 0.79 9.80
C LEU A 231 5.77 0.75 9.83
N LEU A 232 6.45 1.19 8.76
CA LEU A 232 7.90 1.36 8.77
C LEU A 232 8.29 2.36 9.87
N GLY A 233 9.32 2.01 10.66
CA GLY A 233 9.74 2.84 11.79
C GLY A 233 10.02 4.29 11.37
N GLU A 234 9.46 5.24 12.12
CA GLU A 234 9.67 6.69 11.93
C GLU A 234 9.36 7.24 10.52
N LEU A 235 8.54 6.55 9.73
CA LEU A 235 8.13 7.03 8.41
C LEU A 235 7.29 8.31 8.50
N ASP A 236 6.38 8.37 9.48
CA ASP A 236 5.58 9.55 9.79
C ASP A 236 6.47 10.76 10.13
N LEU A 237 7.52 10.55 10.92
CA LEU A 237 8.51 11.57 11.25
C LEU A 237 9.32 12.00 10.03
N ALA A 238 9.77 11.06 9.20
CA ALA A 238 10.54 11.36 7.99
C ALA A 238 9.72 12.25 7.03
N LEU A 239 8.45 11.90 6.83
CA LEU A 239 7.53 12.69 5.99
C LEU A 239 7.26 14.06 6.62
N ARG A 240 7.07 14.13 7.95
CA ARG A 240 6.85 15.39 8.66
C ARG A 240 8.02 16.35 8.50
N GLU A 241 9.25 15.86 8.63
CA GLU A 241 10.47 16.68 8.49
C GLU A 241 10.66 17.22 7.06
N GLN A 242 10.34 16.41 6.05
CA GLN A 242 10.53 16.80 4.65
C GLN A 242 9.39 17.66 4.10
N THR A 243 8.15 17.41 4.53
CA THR A 243 6.96 18.10 4.01
C THR A 243 6.53 19.29 4.86
N GLY A 244 6.92 19.32 6.14
CA GLY A 244 6.42 20.30 7.12
C GLY A 244 4.96 20.08 7.55
N LEU A 245 4.30 19.04 7.04
CA LEU A 245 2.91 18.71 7.37
C LEU A 245 2.81 17.85 8.63
N SER A 246 1.71 17.99 9.36
CA SER A 246 1.35 16.99 10.38
C SER A 246 1.08 15.65 9.69
N ILE A 247 1.71 14.57 10.17
CA ILE A 247 1.54 13.22 9.63
C ILE A 247 1.03 12.32 10.75
N SER A 248 -0.04 11.57 10.49
CA SER A 248 -0.61 10.58 11.41
C SER A 248 -0.69 9.22 10.73
N VAL A 249 -0.50 8.14 11.48
CA VAL A 249 -0.70 6.77 10.98
C VAL A 249 -2.04 6.25 11.47
N ALA A 250 -2.84 5.66 10.59
CA ALA A 250 -4.12 5.09 10.97
C ALA A 250 -3.95 3.89 11.93
N ASP A 251 -4.83 3.79 12.94
CA ASP A 251 -4.76 2.74 13.97
C ASP A 251 -4.73 1.32 13.39
N GLU A 252 -5.53 1.09 12.35
CA GLU A 252 -5.60 -0.18 11.61
C GLU A 252 -5.00 -0.06 10.20
N ALA A 253 -3.84 0.63 10.05
CA ALA A 253 -3.23 0.95 8.76
C ALA A 253 -3.22 -0.22 7.74
N LEU A 254 -2.88 -1.43 8.17
CA LEU A 254 -2.86 -2.63 7.32
C LEU A 254 -4.26 -3.05 6.83
N ASN A 255 -5.30 -2.78 7.61
CA ASN A 255 -6.68 -3.21 7.35
C ASN A 255 -7.57 -2.10 6.79
N CYS A 256 -7.11 -0.84 6.73
CA CYS A 256 -7.94 0.31 6.34
C CYS A 256 -8.73 0.06 5.05
N VAL A 257 -8.08 -0.39 3.97
CA VAL A 257 -8.75 -0.67 2.69
C VAL A 257 -9.85 -1.73 2.83
N ALA A 258 -9.59 -2.82 3.55
CA ALA A 258 -10.56 -3.89 3.76
C ALA A 258 -11.76 -3.40 4.61
N ILE A 259 -11.48 -2.67 5.69
CA ILE A 259 -12.51 -2.07 6.56
C ILE A 259 -13.36 -1.07 5.78
N GLY A 260 -12.74 -0.19 5.01
CA GLY A 260 -13.44 0.81 4.21
C GLY A 260 -14.27 0.19 3.09
N THR A 261 -13.76 -0.86 2.44
CA THR A 261 -14.53 -1.64 1.46
C THR A 261 -15.74 -2.33 2.12
N GLY A 262 -15.58 -2.86 3.33
CA GLY A 262 -16.67 -3.43 4.13
C GLY A 262 -17.74 -2.38 4.48
N LYS A 263 -17.33 -1.21 4.97
CA LYS A 263 -18.22 -0.07 5.24
C LYS A 263 -18.94 0.39 3.96
N ALA A 264 -18.25 0.41 2.81
CA ALA A 264 -18.88 0.74 1.53
C ALA A 264 -20.01 -0.23 1.15
N LEU A 265 -19.90 -1.50 1.54
CA LEU A 265 -20.97 -2.48 1.36
C LEU A 265 -22.14 -2.25 2.33
N GLU A 266 -21.87 -1.88 3.59
CA GLU A 266 -22.90 -1.58 4.60
C GLU A 266 -23.70 -0.30 4.27
N TYR A 267 -22.99 0.74 3.82
CA TYR A 267 -23.54 2.07 3.51
C TYR A 267 -23.69 2.31 2.01
N GLU A 268 -23.90 1.25 1.23
CA GLU A 268 -23.86 1.28 -0.25
C GLU A 268 -24.76 2.37 -0.87
N LYS A 269 -25.94 2.62 -0.28
CA LYS A 269 -26.85 3.65 -0.79
C LYS A 269 -26.25 5.06 -0.72
N GLN A 270 -25.50 5.35 0.34
CA GLN A 270 -24.86 6.64 0.59
C GLN A 270 -23.57 6.78 -0.22
N LEU A 271 -22.86 5.68 -0.46
CA LEU A 271 -21.58 5.64 -1.17
C LEU A 271 -21.72 5.19 -2.63
N ARG A 272 -22.93 5.27 -3.19
CA ARG A 272 -23.21 4.77 -4.53
C ARG A 272 -22.38 5.47 -5.61
N HIS A 273 -22.06 6.75 -5.43
CA HIS A 273 -21.22 7.52 -6.35
C HIS A 273 -19.76 7.03 -6.35
N ALA A 274 -19.30 6.46 -5.24
CA ALA A 274 -17.94 5.93 -5.09
C ALA A 274 -17.80 4.46 -5.52
N ILE A 275 -18.90 3.77 -5.86
CA ILE A 275 -18.90 2.35 -6.24
C ILE A 275 -19.34 2.18 -7.69
N ASP A 276 -18.41 1.75 -8.54
CA ASP A 276 -18.65 1.47 -9.95
C ASP A 276 -19.18 0.04 -10.18
N TYR A 277 -20.48 -0.06 -10.42
CA TYR A 277 -21.16 -1.30 -10.82
C TYR A 277 -21.34 -1.45 -12.34
N GLU A 278 -20.97 -0.46 -13.15
CA GLU A 278 -21.23 -0.44 -14.59
C GLU A 278 -20.06 -1.04 -15.41
N SER A 279 -20.33 -1.39 -16.66
CA SER A 279 -19.43 -2.11 -17.58
C SER A 279 -19.16 -1.32 -18.85
#